data_AF-A0A966RYU9-F1
#
_entry.id   AF-A0A966RYU9-F1
#
_cell.length_a   1.000
_cell.length_b   1.000
_cell.length_c   1.000
_cell.angle_alpha   90.00
_cell.angle_beta   90.00
_cell.angle_gamma   90.00
#
_symmetry.space_group_name_H-M   'P 1'
#
loop_
_entity.id
_entity.type
_entity.pdbx_description
1 polymer ?
#
loop_
_entity_poly.entity_id
_entity_poly.type
_entity_poly.pdbx_seq_one_letter_code
_entity_poly.pdbx_strand_id
1 'polypeptide(L)'
;NFTNKYPHAEVIRLSAGYRSTPEIINTANTILRSANLGHELDAINSHGEKPIAKGYKSQSDEAQALVLLIKEDIAGGLATNEIAILTRTNSQLEVLENALDEAGIENQIRNSERFFNRPQVREMIGAIRSASVLSESDWLSDLRDCLKPFGQSEYVRSFMQLAGELEAEGLTSLRAFLRELEERSETNNPPILPGVALATLHAAKGLEWRKVYLAGVSAEVLPWQASSIEEERRLFYVGVTRAQESLALTYYGVASPFLAEAGLVN
;
A
#
# COMPACT_ATOMS: atom_id res chain seq x y z
N ASN A 1 -1.90 13.56 25.48
CA ASN A 1 -1.43 13.98 26.82
C ASN A 1 -0.14 13.27 27.24
N PHE A 2 0.95 13.42 26.47
CA PHE A 2 2.26 12.91 26.89
C PHE A 2 3.00 13.95 27.74
N THR A 3 3.09 15.19 27.24
CA THR A 3 3.71 16.34 27.93
C THR A 3 3.04 16.71 29.26
N ASN A 4 1.70 16.57 29.35
CA ASN A 4 0.99 16.77 30.62
C ASN A 4 1.36 15.71 31.68
N LYS A 5 1.68 14.49 31.25
CA LYS A 5 2.06 13.39 32.14
C LYS A 5 3.55 13.40 32.47
N TYR A 6 4.37 13.90 31.56
CA TYR A 6 5.83 13.99 31.69
C TYR A 6 6.30 15.42 31.35
N PRO A 7 6.19 16.38 32.28
CA PRO A 7 6.49 17.79 32.01
C PRO A 7 7.97 18.06 31.69
N HIS A 8 8.87 17.17 32.12
CA HIS A 8 10.31 17.27 31.88
C HIS A 8 10.79 16.45 30.68
N ALA A 9 9.87 15.80 29.94
CA ALA A 9 10.26 15.05 28.76
C ALA A 9 10.69 15.99 27.64
N GLU A 10 11.83 15.70 27.02
CA GLU A 10 12.25 16.34 25.79
C GLU A 10 11.34 15.90 24.64
N VAL A 11 10.84 16.87 23.86
CA VAL A 11 9.98 16.60 22.69
C VAL A 11 10.74 16.97 21.44
N ILE A 12 11.26 15.95 20.77
CA ILE A 12 11.89 16.09 19.45
C ILE A 12 10.79 15.94 18.40
N ARG A 13 10.68 16.93 17.51
CA ARG A 13 9.74 16.90 16.38
C ARG A 13 10.52 16.73 15.08
N LEU A 14 10.12 15.75 14.29
CA LEU A 14 10.64 15.54 12.95
C LEU A 14 9.66 16.18 11.96
N SER A 15 10.06 17.27 11.30
CA SER A 15 9.24 17.95 10.29
C SER A 15 9.60 17.54 8.86
N ALA A 16 10.81 17.01 8.63
CA ALA A 16 11.24 16.62 7.29
C ALA A 16 10.55 15.33 6.81
N GLY A 17 9.82 15.43 5.70
CA GLY A 17 9.21 14.33 4.97
C GLY A 17 10.15 13.80 3.89
N TYR A 18 10.60 12.55 4.06
CA TYR A 18 11.53 11.87 3.14
C TYR A 18 10.82 10.97 2.12
N ARG A 19 9.48 10.86 2.19
CA ARG A 19 8.72 9.90 1.41
C ARG A 19 8.13 10.48 0.13
N SER A 20 7.31 11.51 0.29
CA SER A 20 6.46 12.01 -0.79
C SER A 20 7.10 13.21 -1.48
N THR A 21 6.71 13.46 -2.73
CA THR A 21 7.08 14.69 -3.45
C THR A 21 6.56 15.95 -2.73
N PRO A 22 7.19 17.11 -2.92
CA PRO A 22 6.69 18.39 -2.44
C PRO A 22 5.24 18.66 -2.81
N GLU A 23 4.80 18.29 -4.02
CA GLU A 23 3.44 18.48 -4.50
C GLU A 23 2.40 17.70 -3.67
N ILE A 24 2.71 16.45 -3.33
CA ILE A 24 1.86 15.61 -2.48
C ILE A 24 1.84 16.14 -1.05
N ILE A 25 3.01 16.48 -0.49
CA ILE A 25 3.10 17.04 0.87
C ILE A 25 2.36 18.37 0.99
N ASN A 26 2.46 19.26 0.00
CA ASN A 26 1.72 20.53 0.01
C ASN A 26 0.20 20.32 -0.04
N THR A 27 -0.27 19.35 -0.83
CA THR A 27 -1.67 18.93 -0.82
C THR A 27 -2.09 18.43 0.56
N ALA A 28 -1.27 17.58 1.17
CA ALA A 28 -1.49 17.04 2.51
C ALA A 28 -1.53 18.12 3.61
N ASN A 29 -0.59 19.07 3.59
CA ASN A 29 -0.52 20.17 4.56
C ASN A 29 -1.72 21.12 4.41
N THR A 30 -2.27 21.30 3.21
CA THR A 30 -3.47 22.13 3.00
C THR A 30 -4.69 21.54 3.73
N ILE A 31 -4.82 20.20 3.71
CA ILE A 31 -5.84 19.47 4.48
C ILE A 31 -5.64 19.64 6.00
N LEU A 32 -4.39 19.68 6.48
CA LEU A 32 -4.12 19.89 7.91
C LEU A 32 -4.48 21.32 8.35
N ARG A 33 -4.13 22.32 7.52
CA ARG A 33 -4.41 23.74 7.77
C ARG A 33 -5.91 24.03 7.84
N SER A 34 -6.72 23.45 6.95
CA SER A 34 -8.17 23.66 6.93
C SER A 34 -8.85 23.28 8.25
N ALA A 35 -8.24 22.39 9.03
CA ALA A 35 -8.79 21.89 10.28
C ALA A 35 -7.96 22.21 11.53
N ASN A 36 -6.91 23.05 11.42
CA ASN A 36 -5.96 23.32 12.51
C ASN A 36 -5.42 22.03 13.17
N LEU A 37 -5.15 21.00 12.34
CA LEU A 37 -4.75 19.68 12.81
C LEU A 37 -3.24 19.49 12.68
N GLY A 38 -2.61 19.03 13.76
CA GLY A 38 -1.25 18.47 13.72
C GLY A 38 -0.15 19.46 13.37
N HIS A 39 0.95 18.93 12.84
CA HIS A 39 2.11 19.70 12.40
C HIS A 39 2.36 19.38 10.92
N GLU A 40 2.70 20.40 10.16
CA GLU A 40 3.04 20.28 8.75
C GLU A 40 4.38 19.57 8.55
N LEU A 41 4.54 18.98 7.36
CA LEU A 41 5.79 18.37 6.92
C LEU A 41 6.47 19.24 5.86
N ASP A 42 7.79 19.29 5.93
CA ASP A 42 8.66 19.89 4.92
C ASP A 42 9.15 18.78 3.98
N ALA A 43 8.77 18.82 2.70
CA ALA A 43 9.29 17.88 1.73
C ALA A 43 10.73 18.23 1.34
N ILE A 44 11.61 17.23 1.30
CA ILE A 44 13.01 17.40 0.86
C ILE A 44 13.34 16.61 -0.41
N ASN A 45 12.34 15.94 -0.98
CA ASN A 45 12.47 15.14 -2.18
C ASN A 45 12.45 16.00 -3.46
N SER A 46 12.82 15.38 -4.57
CA SER A 46 12.66 15.99 -5.89
C SER A 46 11.19 16.28 -6.19
N HIS A 47 10.96 17.35 -6.96
CA HIS A 47 9.64 17.70 -7.46
C HIS A 47 9.08 16.61 -8.37
N GLY A 48 7.76 16.41 -8.31
CA GLY A 48 7.04 15.47 -9.16
C GLY A 48 5.79 16.07 -9.77
N GLU A 49 4.85 15.20 -10.15
CA GLU A 49 3.58 15.62 -10.71
C GLU A 49 2.63 16.16 -9.62
N LYS A 50 1.84 17.17 -9.99
CA LYS A 50 0.80 17.68 -9.09
C LYS A 50 -0.32 16.65 -8.95
N PRO A 51 -0.80 16.36 -7.73
CA PRO A 51 -1.99 15.55 -7.55
C PRO A 51 -3.17 16.12 -8.32
N ILE A 52 -3.95 15.23 -8.93
CA ILE A 52 -5.15 15.61 -9.69
C ILE A 52 -6.38 14.95 -9.07
N ALA A 53 -7.53 15.61 -9.22
CA ALA A 53 -8.84 15.03 -8.92
C ALA A 53 -9.64 14.85 -10.21
N LYS A 54 -10.26 13.67 -10.40
CA LYS A 54 -11.10 13.38 -11.57
C LYS A 54 -12.43 12.75 -11.16
N GLY A 55 -13.51 13.31 -11.68
CA GLY A 55 -14.88 12.87 -11.41
C GLY A 55 -15.42 11.91 -12.47
N TYR A 56 -16.22 10.95 -12.02
CA TYR A 56 -16.93 9.97 -12.84
C TYR A 56 -18.43 9.96 -12.54
N LYS A 57 -19.23 9.34 -13.43
CA LYS A 57 -20.70 9.33 -13.28
C LYS A 57 -21.16 8.32 -12.24
N SER A 58 -20.52 7.15 -12.17
CA SER A 58 -20.86 6.08 -11.24
C SER A 58 -19.60 5.39 -10.70
N GLN A 59 -19.78 4.59 -9.65
CA GLN A 59 -18.71 3.75 -9.10
C GLN A 59 -18.16 2.76 -10.13
N SER A 60 -19.01 2.24 -11.02
CA SER A 60 -18.58 1.34 -12.10
C SER A 60 -17.75 2.07 -13.16
N ASP A 61 -18.15 3.29 -13.54
CA ASP A 61 -17.36 4.12 -14.47
C ASP A 61 -15.99 4.49 -13.88
N GLU A 62 -15.93 4.80 -12.58
CA GLU A 62 -14.69 5.05 -11.86
C GLU A 62 -13.77 3.82 -11.91
N ALA A 63 -14.30 2.64 -11.58
CA ALA A 63 -13.53 1.40 -11.57
C ALA A 63 -12.95 1.07 -12.97
N GLN A 64 -13.77 1.18 -14.03
CA GLN A 64 -13.29 0.96 -15.40
C GLN A 64 -12.23 1.98 -15.83
N ALA A 65 -12.37 3.24 -15.44
CA ALA A 65 -11.37 4.26 -15.73
C ALA A 65 -10.05 4.01 -14.98
N LEU A 66 -10.11 3.57 -13.72
CA LEU A 66 -8.92 3.20 -12.95
C LEU A 66 -8.19 1.99 -13.57
N VAL A 67 -8.93 0.99 -14.05
CA VAL A 67 -8.35 -0.14 -14.80
C VAL A 67 -7.55 0.36 -16.02
N LEU A 68 -8.09 1.30 -16.80
CA LEU A 68 -7.40 1.85 -17.97
C LEU A 68 -6.13 2.62 -17.58
N LEU A 69 -6.23 3.48 -16.56
CA LEU A 69 -5.08 4.25 -16.07
C LEU A 69 -3.96 3.34 -15.53
N ILE A 70 -4.32 2.28 -14.81
CA ILE A 70 -3.37 1.29 -14.32
C ILE A 70 -2.72 0.51 -15.48
N LYS A 71 -3.47 0.18 -16.54
CA LYS A 71 -2.89 -0.43 -17.75
C LYS A 71 -1.88 0.50 -18.42
N GLU A 72 -2.19 1.79 -18.49
CA GLU A 72 -1.27 2.80 -19.02
C GLU A 72 0.00 2.91 -18.16
N ASP A 73 -0.13 2.89 -16.84
CA ASP A 73 1.02 2.92 -15.92
C ASP A 73 1.93 1.70 -16.07
N ILE A 74 1.33 0.51 -16.14
CA ILE A 74 2.06 -0.75 -16.33
C ILE A 74 2.75 -0.75 -17.70
N ALA A 75 2.07 -0.30 -18.76
CA ALA A 75 2.66 -0.15 -20.07
C ALA A 75 3.78 0.91 -20.11
N GLY A 76 3.69 1.92 -19.25
CA GLY A 76 4.72 2.92 -18.99
C GLY A 76 5.92 2.40 -18.18
N GLY A 77 5.89 1.14 -17.74
CA GLY A 77 6.99 0.47 -17.04
C GLY A 77 6.90 0.51 -15.52
N LEU A 78 5.80 1.00 -14.94
CA LEU A 78 5.58 0.96 -13.51
C LEU A 78 5.27 -0.48 -13.07
N ALA A 79 5.98 -0.99 -12.08
CA ALA A 79 5.72 -2.36 -11.61
C ALA A 79 4.38 -2.42 -10.87
N THR A 80 3.63 -3.52 -11.01
CA THR A 80 2.28 -3.64 -10.43
C THR A 80 2.28 -3.50 -8.91
N ASN A 81 3.32 -3.99 -8.24
CA ASN A 81 3.54 -3.88 -6.80
C ASN A 81 3.88 -2.46 -6.32
N GLU A 82 4.21 -1.54 -7.22
CA GLU A 82 4.46 -0.12 -6.94
C GLU A 82 3.16 0.73 -7.02
N ILE A 83 2.04 0.13 -7.41
CA ILE A 83 0.74 0.76 -7.57
C ILE A 83 -0.21 0.31 -6.45
N ALA A 84 -0.92 1.26 -5.85
CA ALA A 84 -2.01 0.97 -4.93
C ALA A 84 -3.30 1.72 -5.27
N ILE A 85 -4.44 1.07 -5.02
CA ILE A 85 -5.75 1.71 -4.93
C ILE A 85 -6.20 1.70 -3.48
N LEU A 86 -6.45 2.90 -2.95
CA LEU A 86 -6.92 3.12 -1.59
C LEU A 86 -8.39 3.53 -1.60
N THR A 87 -9.20 2.93 -0.73
CA THR A 87 -10.63 3.25 -0.60
C THR A 87 -11.02 3.50 0.85
N ARG A 88 -12.23 4.04 1.07
CA ARG A 88 -12.76 4.20 2.43
C ARG A 88 -13.39 2.93 2.98
N THR A 89 -14.05 2.14 2.13
CA THR A 89 -14.82 0.95 2.52
C THR A 89 -14.36 -0.32 1.80
N ASN A 90 -14.62 -1.48 2.42
CA ASN A 90 -14.33 -2.79 1.81
C ASN A 90 -15.21 -3.05 0.58
N SER A 91 -16.46 -2.58 0.56
CA SER A 91 -17.35 -2.74 -0.60
C SER A 91 -16.81 -2.06 -1.86
N GLN A 92 -16.05 -0.97 -1.72
CA GLN A 92 -15.37 -0.35 -2.85
C GLN A 92 -14.19 -1.20 -3.35
N LEU A 93 -13.49 -1.91 -2.45
CA LEU A 93 -12.42 -2.83 -2.83
C LEU A 93 -12.97 -3.98 -3.65
N GLU A 94 -14.09 -4.59 -3.24
CA GLU A 94 -14.73 -5.69 -3.99
C GLU A 94 -15.07 -5.28 -5.43
N VAL A 95 -15.57 -4.05 -5.64
CA VAL A 95 -15.89 -3.55 -6.99
C VAL A 95 -14.62 -3.37 -7.84
N LEU A 96 -13.55 -2.86 -7.24
CA LEU A 96 -12.28 -2.64 -7.93
C LEU A 96 -11.53 -3.94 -8.20
N GLU A 97 -11.54 -4.88 -7.26
CA GLU A 97 -10.97 -6.22 -7.39
C GLU A 97 -11.60 -6.94 -8.59
N ASN A 98 -12.93 -7.00 -8.65
CA ASN A 98 -13.64 -7.60 -9.79
C ASN A 98 -13.27 -6.92 -11.12
N ALA A 99 -13.19 -5.58 -11.16
CA ALA A 99 -12.83 -4.85 -12.38
C ALA A 99 -11.39 -5.11 -12.83
N LEU A 100 -10.44 -5.25 -11.89
CA LEU A 100 -9.05 -5.61 -12.17
C LEU A 100 -8.94 -7.05 -12.65
N ASP A 101 -9.65 -7.98 -12.01
CA ASP A 101 -9.71 -9.40 -12.37
C ASP A 101 -10.28 -9.60 -13.79
N GLU A 102 -11.41 -8.96 -14.11
CA GLU A 102 -11.99 -8.96 -15.46
C GLU A 102 -11.02 -8.42 -16.51
N ALA A 103 -10.18 -7.47 -16.12
CA ALA A 103 -9.18 -6.86 -16.99
C ALA A 103 -7.87 -7.66 -17.10
N GLY A 104 -7.73 -8.76 -16.34
CA GLY A 104 -6.54 -9.59 -16.26
C GLY A 104 -5.37 -8.94 -15.51
N ILE A 105 -5.65 -7.96 -14.63
CA ILE A 105 -4.64 -7.25 -13.84
C ILE A 105 -4.52 -7.92 -12.48
N GLU A 106 -3.35 -8.49 -12.23
CA GLU A 106 -3.04 -9.08 -10.93
C GLU A 106 -3.13 -8.04 -9.81
N ASN A 107 -3.86 -8.37 -8.75
CA ASN A 107 -4.12 -7.50 -7.62
C ASN A 107 -4.17 -8.31 -6.31
N GLN A 108 -4.15 -7.58 -5.19
CA GLN A 108 -4.07 -8.17 -3.84
C GLN A 108 -4.71 -7.26 -2.80
N ILE A 109 -5.59 -7.82 -1.96
CA ILE A 109 -6.16 -7.08 -0.83
C ILE A 109 -5.17 -7.05 0.34
N ARG A 110 -4.77 -5.85 0.74
CA ARG A 110 -3.93 -5.62 1.91
C ARG A 110 -4.77 -5.68 3.18
N ASN A 111 -4.56 -6.76 3.93
CA ASN A 111 -5.12 -6.94 5.26
C ASN A 111 -4.26 -6.26 6.34
N SER A 112 -4.89 -5.90 7.46
CA SER A 112 -4.25 -5.36 8.66
C SER A 112 -3.35 -6.37 9.41
N GLU A 113 -3.51 -7.67 9.15
CA GLU A 113 -2.67 -8.71 9.75
C GLU A 113 -1.26 -8.72 9.14
N ARG A 114 -0.25 -8.78 10.03
CA ARG A 114 1.16 -8.92 9.64
C ARG A 114 1.36 -10.14 8.75
N PHE A 115 2.11 -9.97 7.67
CA PHE A 115 2.39 -11.00 6.66
C PHE A 115 2.78 -12.36 7.27
N PHE A 116 3.80 -12.39 8.13
CA PHE A 116 4.33 -13.62 8.76
C PHE A 116 3.38 -14.28 9.77
N ASN A 117 2.30 -13.59 10.16
CA ASN A 117 1.28 -14.14 11.04
C ASN A 117 0.17 -14.89 10.31
N ARG A 118 0.05 -14.69 8.99
CA ARG A 118 -1.00 -15.29 8.18
C ARG A 118 -0.88 -16.82 8.21
N PRO A 119 -1.98 -17.57 8.41
CA PRO A 119 -1.92 -19.04 8.54
C PRO A 119 -1.18 -19.73 7.40
N GLN A 120 -1.51 -19.38 6.15
CA GLN A 120 -0.88 -19.96 4.96
C GLN A 120 0.62 -19.66 4.88
N VAL A 121 1.06 -18.46 5.28
CA VAL A 121 2.49 -18.08 5.32
C VAL A 121 3.23 -18.88 6.39
N ARG A 122 2.63 -19.09 7.57
CA ARG A 122 3.22 -19.92 8.63
C ARG A 122 3.35 -21.39 8.21
N GLU A 123 2.35 -21.92 7.52
CA GLU A 123 2.39 -23.28 6.97
C GLU A 123 3.50 -23.42 5.92
N MET A 124 3.67 -22.45 5.03
CA MET A 124 4.77 -22.42 4.05
C MET A 124 6.13 -22.38 4.73
N ILE A 125 6.32 -21.52 5.74
CA ILE A 125 7.58 -21.46 6.50
C ILE A 125 7.84 -22.79 7.21
N GLY A 126 6.81 -23.46 7.72
CA GLY A 126 6.90 -24.81 8.29
C GLY A 126 7.34 -25.86 7.27
N ALA A 127 6.81 -25.80 6.04
CA ALA A 127 7.21 -26.67 4.94
C ALA A 127 8.67 -26.42 4.52
N ILE A 128 9.06 -25.15 4.35
CA ILE A 128 10.44 -24.74 4.05
C ILE A 128 11.40 -25.22 5.14
N ARG A 129 11.01 -25.07 6.42
CA ARG A 129 11.80 -25.56 7.56
C ARG A 129 12.04 -27.06 7.47
N SER A 130 11.00 -27.84 7.20
CA SER A 130 11.11 -29.28 7.04
C SER A 130 12.03 -29.67 5.87
N ALA A 131 11.87 -29.01 4.72
CA ALA A 131 12.70 -29.25 3.54
C ALA A 131 14.17 -28.83 3.76
N SER A 132 14.44 -27.77 4.52
CA SER A 132 15.79 -27.26 4.80
C SER A 132 16.67 -28.24 5.60
N VAL A 133 16.07 -29.25 6.23
CA VAL A 133 16.80 -30.32 6.94
C VAL A 133 17.34 -31.37 5.97
N LEU A 134 16.63 -31.62 4.86
CA LEU A 134 16.89 -32.68 3.89
C LEU A 134 17.51 -32.17 2.58
N SER A 135 17.72 -30.86 2.45
CA SER A 135 18.26 -30.24 1.24
C SER A 135 19.74 -30.56 1.07
N GLU A 136 20.08 -31.28 -0.02
CA GLU A 136 21.44 -31.77 -0.29
C GLU A 136 22.05 -31.20 -1.58
N SER A 137 21.26 -30.56 -2.46
CA SER A 137 21.75 -30.10 -3.77
C SER A 137 21.09 -28.79 -4.24
N ASP A 138 20.13 -28.87 -5.16
CA ASP A 138 19.44 -27.72 -5.77
C ASP A 138 18.37 -27.19 -4.81
N TRP A 139 18.79 -26.22 -4.00
CA TRP A 139 17.92 -25.63 -2.98
C TRP A 139 16.71 -24.88 -3.57
N LEU A 140 16.80 -24.37 -4.81
CA LEU A 140 15.67 -23.75 -5.48
C LEU A 140 14.67 -24.80 -5.97
N SER A 141 15.14 -25.95 -6.44
CA SER A 141 14.26 -27.08 -6.73
C SER A 141 13.57 -27.56 -5.45
N ASP A 142 14.30 -27.70 -4.35
CA ASP A 142 13.75 -28.11 -3.05
C ASP A 142 12.69 -27.11 -2.55
N LEU A 143 12.97 -25.80 -2.67
CA LEU A 143 12.00 -24.74 -2.35
C LEU A 143 10.74 -24.85 -3.21
N ARG A 144 10.91 -25.02 -4.52
CA ARG A 144 9.78 -25.16 -5.45
C ARG A 144 8.94 -26.38 -5.10
N ASP A 145 9.60 -27.50 -4.79
CA ASP A 145 8.95 -28.76 -4.45
C ASP A 145 8.19 -28.67 -3.13
N CYS A 146 8.75 -28.03 -2.10
CA CYS A 146 8.05 -27.86 -0.82
C CYS A 146 6.88 -26.86 -0.91
N LEU A 147 6.92 -25.92 -1.86
CA LEU A 147 5.84 -24.96 -2.08
C LEU A 147 4.73 -25.44 -3.02
N LYS A 148 4.93 -26.54 -3.78
CA LYS A 148 3.90 -27.13 -4.66
C LYS A 148 2.52 -27.32 -4.02
N PRO A 149 2.39 -27.80 -2.76
CA PRO A 149 1.08 -27.99 -2.13
C PRO A 149 0.27 -26.70 -1.96
N PHE A 150 0.92 -25.54 -2.01
CA PHE A 150 0.27 -24.23 -1.85
C PHE A 150 -0.13 -23.57 -3.18
N GLY A 151 0.04 -24.28 -4.30
CA GLY A 151 -0.40 -23.84 -5.62
C GLY A 151 0.32 -22.58 -6.12
N GLN A 152 -0.41 -21.73 -6.87
CA GLN A 152 0.11 -20.49 -7.46
C GLN A 152 -0.30 -19.24 -6.65
N SER A 153 -0.35 -19.36 -5.32
CA SER A 153 -0.70 -18.22 -4.47
C SER A 153 0.31 -17.07 -4.59
N GLU A 154 -0.12 -15.86 -4.26
CA GLU A 154 0.72 -14.66 -4.18
C GLU A 154 1.94 -14.88 -3.26
N TYR A 155 1.79 -15.64 -2.17
CA TYR A 155 2.87 -15.95 -1.24
C TYR A 155 3.94 -16.84 -1.85
N VAL A 156 3.54 -17.86 -2.61
CA VAL A 156 4.49 -18.72 -3.34
C VAL A 156 5.29 -17.89 -4.31
N ARG A 157 4.63 -17.05 -5.11
CA ARG A 157 5.30 -16.20 -6.10
C ARG A 157 6.25 -15.20 -5.44
N SER A 158 5.83 -14.59 -4.34
CA SER A 158 6.65 -13.67 -3.56
C SER A 158 7.88 -14.34 -2.94
N PHE A 159 7.73 -15.55 -2.38
CA PHE A 159 8.87 -16.32 -1.86
C PHE A 159 9.81 -16.78 -2.96
N MET A 160 9.29 -17.22 -4.11
CA MET A 160 10.11 -17.61 -5.26
C MET A 160 10.86 -16.42 -5.86
N GLN A 161 10.23 -15.25 -5.92
CA GLN A 161 10.89 -14.01 -6.36
C GLN A 161 12.03 -13.65 -5.42
N LEU A 162 11.76 -13.59 -4.11
CA LEU A 162 12.79 -13.30 -3.11
C LEU A 162 13.93 -14.33 -3.15
N ALA A 163 13.61 -15.61 -3.33
CA ALA A 163 14.62 -16.66 -3.46
C ALA A 163 15.54 -16.43 -4.68
N GLY A 164 14.98 -16.04 -5.82
CA GLY A 164 15.76 -15.71 -7.02
C GLY A 164 16.64 -14.46 -6.85
N GLU A 165 16.13 -13.43 -6.18
CA GLU A 165 16.91 -12.23 -5.84
C GLU A 165 18.10 -12.57 -4.95
N LEU A 166 17.86 -13.34 -3.87
CA LEU A 166 18.93 -13.75 -2.95
C LEU A 166 19.92 -14.73 -3.59
N GLU A 167 19.46 -15.60 -4.49
CA GLU A 167 20.36 -16.48 -5.27
C GLU A 167 21.33 -15.64 -6.10
N ALA A 168 20.83 -14.60 -6.78
CA ALA A 168 21.65 -13.69 -7.55
C ALA A 168 22.65 -12.91 -6.68
N GLU A 169 22.33 -12.68 -5.40
CA GLU A 169 23.22 -12.11 -4.39
C GLU A 169 24.19 -13.13 -3.76
N GLY A 170 24.12 -14.40 -4.16
CA GLY A 170 25.05 -15.46 -3.75
C GLY A 170 24.54 -16.38 -2.64
N LEU A 171 23.23 -16.38 -2.35
CA LEU A 171 22.63 -17.35 -1.43
C LEU A 171 22.60 -18.75 -2.07
N THR A 172 23.13 -19.76 -1.35
CA THR A 172 23.40 -21.09 -1.92
C THR A 172 22.66 -22.25 -1.26
N SER A 173 21.79 -22.01 -0.27
CA SER A 173 21.12 -23.09 0.44
C SER A 173 19.75 -22.73 0.99
N LEU A 174 18.86 -23.72 1.08
CA LEU A 174 17.52 -23.55 1.61
C LEU A 174 17.52 -23.15 3.10
N ARG A 175 18.54 -23.60 3.84
CA ARG A 175 18.73 -23.21 5.24
C ARG A 175 19.08 -21.72 5.39
N ALA A 176 19.90 -21.19 4.48
CA ALA A 176 20.20 -19.76 4.46
C ALA A 176 18.94 -18.94 4.11
N PHE A 177 18.14 -19.42 3.15
CA PHE A 177 16.86 -18.79 2.79
C PHE A 177 15.87 -18.78 3.96
N LEU A 178 15.74 -19.89 4.69
CA LEU A 178 14.90 -19.94 5.89
C LEU A 178 15.34 -18.90 6.94
N ARG A 179 16.65 -18.76 7.18
CA ARG A 179 17.18 -17.78 8.12
C ARG A 179 16.84 -16.34 7.71
N GLU A 180 16.93 -16.04 6.43
CA GLU A 180 16.53 -14.75 5.87
C GLU A 180 15.03 -14.48 6.11
N LEU A 181 14.16 -15.47 5.91
CA LEU A 181 12.73 -15.33 6.22
C LEU A 181 12.46 -15.10 7.71
N GLU A 182 13.23 -15.75 8.60
CA GLU A 182 13.13 -15.55 10.05
C GLU A 182 13.55 -14.14 10.46
N GLU A 183 14.68 -13.64 9.94
CA GLU A 183 15.17 -12.27 10.19
C GLU A 183 14.19 -11.21 9.68
N ARG A 184 13.62 -11.42 8.49
CA ARG A 184 12.55 -10.58 7.94
C ARG A 184 11.28 -10.60 8.79
N SER A 185 10.96 -11.73 9.39
CA SER A 185 9.84 -11.84 10.33
C SER A 185 10.08 -11.03 11.60
N GLU A 186 11.29 -11.07 12.16
CA GLU A 186 11.66 -10.30 13.36
C GLU A 186 11.66 -8.80 13.10
N THR A 187 12.15 -8.38 11.94
CA THR A 187 12.21 -6.97 11.52
C THR A 187 10.91 -6.45 10.89
N ASN A 188 9.88 -7.30 10.75
CA ASN A 188 8.62 -6.99 10.08
C ASN A 188 8.82 -6.44 8.66
N ASN A 189 9.74 -7.04 7.91
CA ASN A 189 10.10 -6.70 6.54
C ASN A 189 9.63 -7.78 5.56
N PRO A 190 8.33 -7.85 5.22
CA PRO A 190 7.79 -8.90 4.37
C PRO A 190 8.37 -8.85 2.96
N PRO A 191 8.47 -9.99 2.26
CA PRO A 191 8.77 -10.01 0.84
C PRO A 191 7.72 -9.24 0.03
N ILE A 192 8.12 -8.74 -1.14
CA ILE A 192 7.21 -7.96 -1.98
C ILE A 192 6.18 -8.90 -2.58
N LEU A 193 4.90 -8.60 -2.34
CA LEU A 193 3.79 -9.32 -2.96
C LEU A 193 3.51 -8.77 -4.36
N PRO A 194 3.33 -9.62 -5.38
CA PRO A 194 3.01 -9.19 -6.73
C PRO A 194 1.61 -8.56 -6.83
N GLY A 195 1.38 -7.79 -7.90
CA GLY A 195 0.08 -7.21 -8.20
C GLY A 195 -0.23 -5.88 -7.52
N VAL A 196 -1.22 -5.19 -8.06
CA VAL A 196 -1.73 -3.90 -7.58
C VAL A 196 -2.30 -4.06 -6.17
N ALA A 197 -1.86 -3.22 -5.24
CA ALA A 197 -2.33 -3.28 -3.86
C ALA A 197 -3.71 -2.61 -3.71
N LEU A 198 -4.69 -3.36 -3.22
CA LEU A 198 -6.01 -2.86 -2.85
C LEU A 198 -6.10 -2.74 -1.33
N ALA A 199 -6.38 -1.55 -0.78
CA ALA A 199 -6.42 -1.39 0.67
C ALA A 199 -7.45 -0.35 1.10
N THR A 200 -8.04 -0.53 2.28
CA THR A 200 -8.73 0.59 2.93
C THR A 200 -7.71 1.59 3.46
N LEU A 201 -8.13 2.84 3.61
CA LEU A 201 -7.31 3.88 4.23
C LEU A 201 -6.75 3.48 5.60
N HIS A 202 -7.51 2.71 6.39
CA HIS A 202 -7.06 2.19 7.68
C HIS A 202 -5.95 1.15 7.53
N ALA A 203 -6.12 0.20 6.60
CA ALA A 203 -5.15 -0.85 6.33
C ALA A 203 -3.86 -0.32 5.68
N ALA A 204 -3.92 0.83 5.02
CA ALA A 204 -2.77 1.47 4.38
C ALA A 204 -1.80 2.14 5.38
N LYS A 205 -2.16 2.25 6.66
CA LYS A 205 -1.33 2.94 7.66
C LYS A 205 0.04 2.26 7.80
N GLY A 206 1.10 3.06 7.62
CA GLY A 206 2.49 2.57 7.68
C GLY A 206 2.99 1.96 6.38
N LEU A 207 2.14 1.79 5.37
CA LEU A 207 2.53 1.37 4.02
C LEU A 207 2.82 2.59 3.13
N GLU A 208 3.44 2.34 1.99
CA GLU A 208 3.75 3.34 0.97
C GLU A 208 3.92 2.69 -0.39
N TRP A 209 3.60 3.44 -1.44
CA TRP A 209 3.69 3.01 -2.83
C TRP A 209 4.16 4.16 -3.69
N ARG A 210 4.81 3.82 -4.81
CA ARG A 210 5.29 4.81 -5.77
C ARG A 210 4.14 5.62 -6.36
N LYS A 211 3.06 4.93 -6.74
CA LYS A 211 1.82 5.54 -7.24
C LYS A 211 0.60 5.09 -6.44
N VAL A 212 -0.25 6.05 -6.09
CA VAL A 212 -1.52 5.80 -5.39
C VAL A 212 -2.70 6.40 -6.15
N TYR A 213 -3.72 5.58 -6.34
CA TYR A 213 -5.08 5.99 -6.69
C TYR A 213 -5.92 6.01 -5.42
N LEU A 214 -6.37 7.18 -4.99
CA LEU A 214 -7.32 7.31 -3.89
C LEU A 214 -8.73 7.40 -4.48
N ALA A 215 -9.46 6.29 -4.41
CA ALA A 215 -10.72 6.10 -5.11
C ALA A 215 -11.94 6.40 -4.24
N GLY A 216 -13.03 6.82 -4.89
CA GLY A 216 -14.30 7.11 -4.24
C GLY A 216 -14.21 8.21 -3.19
N VAL A 217 -13.46 9.28 -3.49
CA VAL A 217 -13.38 10.52 -2.69
C VAL A 217 -14.64 11.37 -2.93
N SER A 218 -15.79 10.73 -2.74
CA SER A 218 -17.13 11.28 -2.96
C SER A 218 -17.75 11.73 -1.64
N ALA A 219 -18.61 12.76 -1.67
CA ALA A 219 -19.24 13.33 -0.48
C ALA A 219 -20.10 12.32 0.33
N GLU A 220 -20.63 11.29 -0.34
CA GLU A 220 -21.41 10.22 0.30
C GLU A 220 -20.54 9.10 0.92
N VAL A 221 -19.25 9.08 0.61
CA VAL A 221 -18.31 8.04 1.05
C VAL A 221 -17.32 8.57 2.06
N LEU A 222 -16.67 9.68 1.73
CA LEU A 222 -15.61 10.31 2.51
C LEU A 222 -15.90 11.81 2.58
N PRO A 223 -16.25 12.37 3.75
CA PRO A 223 -16.24 11.75 5.08
C PRO A 223 -17.39 10.76 5.33
N TRP A 224 -17.11 9.69 6.08
CA TRP A 224 -18.15 8.79 6.57
C TRP A 224 -19.02 9.49 7.63
N GLN A 225 -20.33 9.62 7.39
CA GLN A 225 -21.24 10.43 8.22
C GLN A 225 -21.33 9.97 9.68
N ALA A 226 -21.11 8.68 9.96
CA ALA A 226 -21.14 8.15 11.32
C ALA A 226 -19.83 8.37 12.10
N SER A 227 -18.83 9.01 11.49
CA SER A 227 -17.52 9.26 12.08
C SER A 227 -17.25 10.75 12.25
N SER A 228 -16.34 11.10 13.16
CA SER A 228 -15.91 12.48 13.34
C SER A 228 -15.27 13.00 12.05
N ILE A 229 -15.67 14.18 11.60
CA ILE A 229 -15.09 14.85 10.45
C ILE A 229 -13.57 15.06 10.59
N GLU A 230 -13.09 15.31 11.80
CA GLU A 230 -11.65 15.44 12.08
C GLU A 230 -10.90 14.12 11.90
N GLU A 231 -11.52 13.00 12.29
CA GLU A 231 -10.92 11.67 12.14
C GLU A 231 -10.91 11.26 10.67
N GLU A 232 -12.01 11.47 9.95
CA GLU A 232 -12.08 11.21 8.50
C GLU A 232 -11.08 12.08 7.73
N ARG A 233 -10.83 13.31 8.17
CA ARG A 233 -9.80 14.18 7.59
C ARG A 233 -8.39 13.66 7.87
N ARG A 234 -8.10 13.17 9.09
CA ARG A 234 -6.82 12.50 9.39
C ARG A 234 -6.64 11.26 8.52
N LEU A 235 -7.71 10.51 8.30
CA LEU A 235 -7.70 9.32 7.45
C LEU A 235 -7.42 9.68 5.98
N PHE A 236 -8.05 10.75 5.47
CA PHE A 236 -7.77 11.31 4.15
C PHE A 236 -6.30 11.74 4.01
N TYR A 237 -5.77 12.47 4.99
CA TYR A 237 -4.35 12.85 5.06
C TYR A 237 -3.42 11.63 5.03
N VAL A 238 -3.74 10.56 5.78
CA VAL A 238 -2.97 9.32 5.75
C VAL A 238 -2.95 8.74 4.34
N GLY A 239 -4.09 8.69 3.66
CA GLY A 239 -4.21 8.23 2.28
C GLY A 239 -3.33 9.00 1.29
N VAL A 240 -3.41 10.33 1.33
CA VAL A 240 -2.60 11.23 0.49
C VAL A 240 -1.09 10.98 0.70
N THR A 241 -0.66 10.82 1.96
CA THR A 241 0.75 10.59 2.32
C THR A 241 1.23 9.14 2.15
N ARG A 242 0.42 8.24 1.57
CA ARG A 242 0.89 6.91 1.18
C ARG A 242 1.63 6.93 -0.17
N ALA A 243 1.39 7.94 -1.00
CA ALA A 243 2.04 8.11 -2.29
C ALA A 243 3.46 8.67 -2.14
N GLN A 244 4.44 8.08 -2.84
CA GLN A 244 5.80 8.60 -2.92
C GLN A 244 5.94 9.60 -4.07
N GLU A 245 5.58 9.22 -5.31
CA GLU A 245 5.84 10.01 -6.52
C GLU A 245 4.58 10.57 -7.16
N SER A 246 3.52 9.74 -7.28
CA SER A 246 2.31 10.09 -8.02
C SER A 246 1.05 9.80 -7.19
N LEU A 247 0.13 10.77 -7.18
CA LEU A 247 -1.16 10.66 -6.51
C LEU A 247 -2.29 11.11 -7.45
N ALA A 248 -3.26 10.24 -7.68
CA ALA A 248 -4.49 10.58 -8.38
C ALA A 248 -5.68 10.32 -7.45
N LEU A 249 -6.58 11.29 -7.34
CA LEU A 249 -7.81 11.19 -6.56
C LEU A 249 -8.97 11.06 -7.53
N THR A 250 -9.87 10.10 -7.27
CA THR A 250 -11.05 9.90 -8.07
C THR A 250 -12.30 9.95 -7.21
N TYR A 251 -13.40 10.41 -7.80
CA TYR A 251 -14.70 10.43 -7.15
C TYR A 251 -15.79 10.12 -8.17
N TYR A 252 -16.96 9.76 -7.68
CA TYR A 252 -18.17 9.61 -8.49
C TYR A 252 -19.33 10.38 -7.87
N GLY A 253 -20.22 10.90 -8.72
CA GLY A 253 -21.31 11.75 -8.25
C GLY A 253 -20.79 13.09 -7.71
N VAL A 254 -21.00 13.36 -6.42
CA VAL A 254 -20.61 14.62 -5.78
C VAL A 254 -19.22 14.50 -5.15
N ALA A 255 -18.32 15.42 -5.49
CA ALA A 255 -16.97 15.48 -4.93
C ALA A 255 -16.98 15.66 -3.40
N SER A 256 -16.09 14.98 -2.70
CA SER A 256 -15.88 15.19 -1.27
C SER A 256 -15.50 16.65 -0.97
N PRO A 257 -15.98 17.23 0.16
CA PRO A 257 -15.48 18.52 0.62
C PRO A 257 -13.96 18.53 0.84
N PHE A 258 -13.35 17.38 1.15
CA PHE A 258 -11.91 17.29 1.34
C PHE A 258 -11.10 17.54 0.05
N LEU A 259 -11.69 17.33 -1.13
CA LEU A 259 -11.03 17.69 -2.40
C LEU A 259 -10.94 19.21 -2.57
N ALA A 260 -11.99 19.94 -2.14
CA ALA A 260 -11.99 21.40 -2.17
C ALA A 260 -11.03 21.96 -1.11
N GLU A 261 -11.01 21.39 0.10
CA GLU A 261 -10.03 21.73 1.14
C GLU A 261 -8.59 21.48 0.68
N ALA A 262 -8.35 20.45 -0.13
CA ALA A 262 -7.05 20.16 -0.73
C ALA A 262 -6.70 21.05 -1.93
N GLY A 263 -7.60 21.93 -2.38
CA GLY A 263 -7.41 22.79 -3.55
C GLY A 263 -7.41 22.04 -4.90
N LEU A 264 -8.05 20.87 -4.95
CA LEU A 264 -8.07 19.99 -6.13
C LEU A 264 -9.32 20.15 -6.99
N VAL A 265 -10.40 20.68 -6.40
CA VAL A 265 -11.65 21.03 -7.09
C VAL A 265 -12.14 22.39 -6.59
N ASN A 266 -12.84 23.13 -7.46
CA ASN A 266 -13.44 24.42 -7.16
C ASN A 266 -14.90 24.29 -6.73
#